data_AF-A0A1X7FVX8-F1
#
_entry.id   AF-A0A1X7FVX8-F1
#
_cell.length_a   1.000
_cell.length_b   1.000
_cell.length_c   1.000
_cell.angle_alpha   90.00
_cell.angle_beta   90.00
_cell.angle_gamma   90.00
#
_symmetry.space_group_name_H-M   'P 1'
#
loop_
_entity.id
_entity.type
_entity.pdbx_description
1 polymer ?
#
loop_
_entity_poly.entity_id
_entity_poly.type
_entity_poly.pdbx_seq_one_letter_code
_entity_poly.pdbx_strand_id
1 'polypeptide(L)' 'MQRELRYALDTAYARLKGDEVSPETFAGNYALGLGIVVGGQACGGMTEAEAARERARLAMLAAVYEARARVRSDFSAQ' A
#
# COMPACT_ATOMS: atom_id res chain seq x y z
N MET A 1 4.80 9.94 14.40
CA MET A 1 3.94 10.15 13.22
C MET A 1 2.65 10.85 13.63
N GLN A 2 2.23 11.86 12.87
CA GLN A 2 0.98 12.60 13.13
C GLN A 2 -0.27 11.73 12.96
N ARG A 3 -1.31 12.01 13.75
CA ARG A 3 -2.56 11.22 13.80
C ARG A 3 -3.32 11.22 12.47
N GLU A 4 -3.45 12.38 11.83
CA GLU A 4 -4.12 12.51 10.51
C GLU A 4 -3.40 11.67 9.44
N LEU A 5 -2.06 11.68 9.47
CA LEU A 5 -1.23 10.91 8.55
C LEU A 5 -1.40 9.41 8.75
N ARG A 6 -1.52 8.96 10.02
CA ARG A 6 -1.84 7.56 10.35
C ARG A 6 -3.20 7.17 9.78
N TYR A 7 -4.21 7.99 9.96
CA TYR A 7 -5.56 7.72 9.47
C TYR A 7 -5.62 7.61 7.94
N ALA A 8 -4.93 8.52 7.23
CA ALA A 8 -4.83 8.49 5.79
C ALA A 8 -4.13 7.21 5.28
N LEU A 9 -3.03 6.80 5.94
CA LEU A 9 -2.33 5.55 5.61
C LEU A 9 -3.19 4.31 5.88
N ASP A 10 -3.85 4.25 7.02
CA ASP A 10 -4.70 3.11 7.37
C ASP A 10 -5.86 2.96 6.37
N THR A 11 -6.41 4.07 5.88
CA THR A 11 -7.41 4.07 4.81
C THR A 11 -6.84 3.53 3.49
N ALA A 12 -5.63 3.96 3.10
CA ALA A 12 -4.96 3.45 1.91
C ALA A 12 -4.68 1.94 2.04
N TYR A 13 -4.24 1.49 3.21
CA TYR A 13 -3.99 0.07 3.49
C TYR A 13 -5.25 -0.78 3.45
N ALA A 14 -6.37 -0.29 3.96
CA ALA A 14 -7.64 -1.00 3.87
C ALA A 14 -8.04 -1.25 2.42
N ARG A 15 -7.86 -0.25 1.54
CA ARG A 15 -8.16 -0.36 0.10
C ARG A 15 -7.24 -1.34 -0.64
N LEU A 16 -6.00 -1.50 -0.19
CA LEU A 16 -5.04 -2.44 -0.79
C LEU A 16 -5.30 -3.90 -0.41
N LYS A 17 -6.03 -4.16 0.68
CA LYS A 17 -6.28 -5.52 1.20
C LYS A 17 -7.55 -6.18 0.65
N GLY A 18 -8.33 -5.49 -0.18
CA GLY A 18 -9.54 -6.08 -0.78
C GLY A 18 -9.20 -7.26 -1.69
N ASP A 19 -9.99 -8.34 -1.63
CA ASP A 19 -9.72 -9.59 -2.36
C ASP A 19 -9.97 -9.47 -3.88
N GLU A 20 -10.72 -8.46 -4.33
CA GLU A 20 -11.11 -8.24 -5.75
C GLU A 20 -10.62 -6.91 -6.32
N VAL A 21 -9.46 -6.42 -5.88
CA VAL A 21 -8.93 -5.16 -6.40
C VAL A 21 -8.35 -5.36 -7.82
N SER A 22 -8.87 -4.63 -8.81
CA SER A 22 -8.31 -4.62 -10.16
C SER A 22 -6.85 -4.11 -10.16
N PRO A 23 -5.99 -4.51 -11.11
CA PRO A 23 -4.59 -4.05 -11.15
C PRO A 23 -4.44 -2.53 -11.12
N GLU A 24 -5.29 -1.82 -11.87
CA GLU A 24 -5.30 -0.35 -11.92
C GLU A 24 -5.69 0.25 -10.57
N THR A 25 -6.72 -0.30 -9.92
CA THR A 25 -7.15 0.14 -8.59
C THR A 25 -6.08 -0.13 -7.54
N PHE A 26 -5.39 -1.26 -7.64
CA PHE A 26 -4.29 -1.60 -6.74
C PHE A 26 -3.14 -0.61 -6.90
N ALA A 27 -2.69 -0.39 -8.14
CA ALA A 27 -1.62 0.54 -8.47
C ALA A 27 -1.95 1.97 -8.01
N GLY A 28 -3.18 2.44 -8.23
CA GLY A 28 -3.65 3.74 -7.77
C GLY A 28 -3.62 3.88 -6.24
N ASN A 29 -4.15 2.90 -5.51
CA ASN A 29 -4.14 2.92 -4.04
C ASN A 29 -2.72 2.79 -3.47
N TYR A 30 -1.84 2.05 -4.15
CA TYR A 30 -0.45 1.89 -3.77
C TYR A 30 0.32 3.20 -3.96
N ALA A 31 0.14 3.86 -5.11
CA ALA A 31 0.71 5.16 -5.40
C ALA A 31 0.22 6.22 -4.40
N LEU A 32 -1.07 6.19 -4.02
CA LEU A 32 -1.61 7.04 -2.97
C LEU A 32 -0.91 6.80 -1.63
N GLY A 33 -0.77 5.55 -1.20
CA GLY A 33 -0.08 5.19 0.04
C GLY A 33 1.38 5.66 0.05
N LEU A 34 2.11 5.44 -1.05
CA LEU A 34 3.47 5.96 -1.22
C LEU A 34 3.53 7.48 -1.17
N GLY A 35 2.59 8.16 -1.83
CA GLY A 35 2.49 9.62 -1.83
C GLY A 35 2.29 10.18 -0.42
N ILE A 36 1.47 9.53 0.40
CA ILE A 36 1.27 9.93 1.81
C ILE A 36 2.56 9.73 2.61
N VAL A 37 3.29 8.63 2.41
CA VAL A 37 4.57 8.40 3.11
C VAL A 37 5.63 9.43 2.71
N VAL A 38 5.81 9.64 1.40
CA VAL A 38 6.80 10.58 0.86
C VAL A 38 6.46 12.01 1.26
N GLY A 39 5.20 12.44 1.09
CA GLY A 39 4.74 13.77 1.50
C GLY A 39 4.81 13.97 3.01
N GLY A 40 4.43 12.96 3.78
CA GLY A 40 4.54 12.98 5.24
C GLY A 40 5.98 13.14 5.74
N GLN A 41 6.94 12.48 5.09
CA GLN A 41 8.36 12.66 5.38
C GLN A 41 8.83 14.07 4.97
N ALA A 42 8.49 14.52 3.75
CA ALA A 42 8.91 15.82 3.23
C ALA A 42 8.40 17.01 4.07
N CYS A 43 7.20 16.89 4.62
CA CYS A 43 6.59 17.93 5.46
C CYS A 43 6.89 17.78 6.97
N GLY A 44 7.75 16.85 7.37
CA GLY A 44 8.11 16.62 8.78
C GLY A 44 7.02 15.95 9.63
N GLY A 45 5.94 15.44 9.02
CA GLY A 45 4.87 14.69 9.70
C GLY A 45 5.22 13.23 10.02
N MET A 46 6.35 12.75 9.47
CA MET A 46 6.86 11.39 9.64
C MET A 46 8.39 11.40 9.74
N THR A 47 8.94 10.66 10.71
CA THR A 47 10.39 10.44 10.82
C THR A 47 10.88 9.48 9.74
N GLU A 48 12.19 9.48 9.46
CA GLU A 48 12.78 8.56 8.48
C GLU A 48 12.54 7.08 8.84
N ALA A 49 12.66 6.71 10.11
CA ALA A 49 12.40 5.35 10.58
C ALA A 49 10.92 4.95 10.46
N GLU A 50 9.99 5.89 10.61
CA GLU A 50 8.57 5.65 10.34
C GLU A 50 8.33 5.48 8.84
N ALA A 51 8.91 6.34 8.00
CA ALA A 51 8.77 6.25 6.55
C ALA A 51 9.35 4.95 5.98
N ALA A 52 10.50 4.50 6.49
CA ALA A 52 11.07 3.20 6.13
C ALA A 52 10.12 2.04 6.48
N ARG A 53 9.51 2.07 7.67
CA ARG A 53 8.55 1.05 8.10
C ARG A 53 7.29 1.04 7.24
N GLU A 54 6.73 2.20 6.93
CA GLU A 54 5.53 2.29 6.09
C GLU A 54 5.82 1.89 4.63
N ARG A 55 6.99 2.24 4.08
CA ARG A 55 7.44 1.74 2.75
C ARG A 55 7.59 0.23 2.72
N ALA A 56 8.20 -0.37 3.75
CA ALA A 56 8.33 -1.82 3.85
C ALA A 56 6.96 -2.52 3.91
N ARG A 57 6.01 -1.94 4.64
CA ARG A 57 4.63 -2.44 4.70
C ARG A 57 3.92 -2.34 3.34
N LEU A 58 4.10 -1.24 2.61
CA LEU A 58 3.59 -1.10 1.24
C LEU A 58 4.19 -2.17 0.32
N ALA A 59 5.51 -2.35 0.34
CA ALA A 59 6.18 -3.37 -0.47
C ALA A 59 5.66 -4.79 -0.17
N MET A 60 5.42 -5.11 1.11
CA MET A 60 4.81 -6.38 1.50
C MET A 60 3.39 -6.54 0.91
N LEU A 61 2.57 -5.50 0.93
CA LEU A 61 1.23 -5.54 0.34
C LEU A 61 1.28 -5.75 -1.19
N ALA A 62 2.23 -5.14 -1.89
CA ALA A 62 2.47 -5.38 -3.30
C ALA A 62 2.87 -6.82 -3.59
N ALA A 63 3.80 -7.38 -2.82
CA ALA A 63 4.20 -8.78 -2.96
C ALA A 63 3.03 -9.75 -2.73
N VAL A 64 2.18 -9.49 -1.73
CA VAL A 64 0.98 -10.29 -1.46
C VAL A 64 -0.02 -10.19 -2.61
N TYR A 65 -0.23 -9.00 -3.17
CA TYR A 65 -1.11 -8.81 -4.32
C TYR A 65 -0.63 -9.61 -5.53
N GLU A 66 0.66 -9.52 -5.87
CA GLU A 66 1.24 -10.28 -6.98
C GLU A 66 1.13 -11.79 -6.77
N ALA A 67 1.41 -12.28 -5.56
CA ALA A 67 1.27 -13.69 -5.22
C ALA A 67 -0.18 -14.18 -5.42
N ARG A 68 -1.16 -13.41 -4.92
CA ARG A 68 -2.59 -13.72 -5.10
C ARG A 68 -3.01 -13.67 -6.57
N ALA A 69 -2.51 -12.69 -7.33
CA ALA A 69 -2.79 -12.56 -8.75
C ALA A 69 -2.29 -13.78 -9.53
N ARG A 70 -1.06 -14.25 -9.27
CA ARG A 70 -0.49 -15.46 -9.88
C ARG A 70 -1.32 -16.71 -9.56
N VAL A 71 -1.64 -16.92 -8.29
CA VAL A 71 -2.47 -18.06 -7.86
C VAL A 71 -3.82 -18.06 -8.60
N ARG A 72 -4.49 -16.91 -8.71
CA ARG A 72 -5.76 -16.80 -9.45
C ARG A 72 -5.59 -17.09 -10.94
N SER A 73 -4.52 -16.61 -11.57
CA SER A 73 -4.23 -16.92 -12.97
C SER A 73 -4.01 -18.42 -13.19
N ASP A 74 -3.30 -19.11 -12.29
CA ASP A 74 -3.07 -20.56 -12.37
C ASP A 74 -4.37 -21.37 -12.23
N PHE A 75 -5.33 -20.89 -11.46
CA PHE A 75 -6.67 -21.50 -11.33
C PHE A 75 -7.57 -21.22 -12.54
N SER A 76 -7.47 -20.04 -13.17
CA SER A 76 -8.25 -19.72 -14.37
C SER A 76 -7.72 -20.36 -15.66
N ALA A 77 -6.50 -20.93 -15.63
CA ALA A 77 -5.87 -21.59 -16.76
C ALA A 77 -6.09 -23.13 -16.79
N GLN A 78 -6.79 -23.68 -15.81
CA GLN A 78 -7.23 -25.09 -15.73
C GLN A 78 -8.70 -25.24 -16.13
#